data_AF-A0A2V8T143-F1
#
_entry.id   AF-A0A2V8T143-F1
#
_cell.length_a   1.000
_cell.length_b   1.000
_cell.length_c   1.000
_cell.angle_alpha   90.00
_cell.angle_beta   90.00
_cell.angle_gamma   90.00
#
_symmetry.space_group_name_H-M   'P 1'
#
loop_
_entity.id
_entity.type
_entity.pdbx_description
1 polymer ?
#
loop_
_entity_poly.entity_id
_entity_poly.type
_entity_poly.pdbx_seq_one_letter_code
_entity_poly.pdbx_strand_id
1 'polypeptide(L)'
;MNNRYSPRRALAGLILVALTLASVGAASLPLPTPEATSSITVRDLKRHLSFLASEELGGRYTFSPSNLIAARYLASQLESYGYRGAGRDASFFQRVPLSYRNVDLAASHVMLNDGGTKREFAYADAFVAEVPTNMSVSGDLIFVGYGVSSPRNSYDEYAGLNVKGKIVVVSSGLSDSLRKLKLNDDEQAEAAAIAHGAIGLIKVPDAQELLTWQQIKVEFGGQQQLGLPPRITSGKVLPQITAGPALIKAIAKEMGKESSELVNPGGKIGPMELAATAEIKLRVAVKDAPPAQNVAGVLEGSDSKLKDEYVVFSAHYDHLKSTDKGEVYRGADDDGSGTVSVLEIAQAFAVGPRPKRSILIIFHTGEELGLYGSEFNTDYE
;
A
#
# COMPACT_ATOMS: atom_id res chain seq x y z
N MET A 1 -80.12 -11.67 -58.44
CA MET A 1 -80.20 -10.29 -57.90
C MET A 1 -78.86 -9.96 -57.28
N ASN A 2 -78.26 -8.82 -57.68
CA ASN A 2 -77.36 -7.91 -56.93
C ASN A 2 -76.35 -8.50 -55.92
N ASN A 3 -75.10 -8.05 -55.77
CA ASN A 3 -74.24 -7.06 -56.40
C ASN A 3 -72.85 -7.28 -55.75
N ARG A 4 -71.81 -6.73 -56.39
CA ARG A 4 -70.38 -6.69 -56.05
C ARG A 4 -70.07 -6.31 -54.58
N TYR A 5 -68.93 -6.74 -54.03
CA TYR A 5 -67.76 -5.88 -53.74
C TYR A 5 -66.58 -6.62 -53.04
N SER A 6 -65.39 -6.10 -53.32
CA SER A 6 -64.01 -6.56 -53.14
C SER A 6 -63.49 -6.95 -51.74
N PRO A 7 -62.38 -7.72 -51.65
CA PRO A 7 -61.58 -7.85 -50.43
C PRO A 7 -60.70 -6.61 -50.21
N ARG A 8 -60.83 -5.96 -49.05
CA ARG A 8 -59.92 -4.88 -48.63
C ARG A 8 -58.64 -5.49 -48.05
N ARG A 9 -57.51 -5.14 -48.67
CA ARG A 9 -56.14 -5.34 -48.19
C ARG A 9 -56.00 -4.71 -46.79
N ALA A 10 -55.69 -5.51 -45.78
CA ALA A 10 -55.22 -5.01 -44.49
C ALA A 10 -53.76 -4.59 -44.65
N LEU A 11 -53.52 -3.30 -44.45
CA LEU A 11 -52.20 -2.68 -44.46
C LEU A 11 -51.44 -3.16 -43.22
N ALA A 12 -50.40 -3.96 -43.39
CA ALA A 12 -49.45 -4.27 -42.34
C ALA A 12 -48.61 -3.01 -42.06
N GLY A 13 -48.96 -2.28 -41.00
CA GLY A 13 -48.13 -1.20 -40.49
C GLY A 13 -46.88 -1.77 -39.84
N LEU A 14 -45.74 -1.70 -40.54
CA LEU A 14 -44.42 -1.90 -39.97
C LEU A 14 -44.18 -0.76 -38.95
N ILE A 15 -44.31 -1.06 -37.66
CA ILE A 15 -43.76 -0.19 -36.62
C ILE A 15 -42.26 -0.43 -36.61
N LEU A 16 -41.54 0.41 -37.35
CA LEU A 16 -40.09 0.51 -37.26
C LEU A 16 -39.76 1.17 -35.92
N VAL A 17 -39.56 0.37 -34.87
CA VAL A 17 -38.92 0.87 -33.65
C VAL A 17 -37.48 1.16 -34.03
N ALA A 18 -37.21 2.42 -34.38
CA ALA A 18 -35.86 2.93 -34.47
C ALA A 18 -35.27 2.89 -33.05
N LEU A 19 -34.56 1.80 -32.72
CA LEU A 19 -33.55 1.84 -31.68
C LEU A 19 -32.50 2.84 -32.17
N THR A 20 -32.65 4.10 -31.78
CA THR A 20 -31.51 5.01 -31.70
C THR A 20 -30.57 4.40 -30.66
N LEU A 21 -29.61 3.60 -31.12
CA LEU A 21 -28.35 3.46 -30.41
C LEU A 21 -27.80 4.89 -30.29
N ALA A 22 -28.09 5.55 -29.17
CA ALA A 22 -27.24 6.61 -28.70
C ALA A 22 -25.90 5.93 -28.43
N SER A 23 -25.02 5.97 -29.42
CA SER A 23 -23.60 5.87 -29.17
C SER A 23 -23.32 6.92 -28.11
N VAL A 24 -23.18 6.49 -26.86
CA VAL A 24 -22.43 7.24 -25.88
C VAL A 24 -21.01 7.23 -26.45
N GLY A 25 -20.75 8.14 -27.39
CA GLY A 25 -19.40 8.46 -27.77
C GLY A 25 -18.69 8.74 -26.46
N ALA A 26 -17.58 8.06 -26.21
CA ALA A 26 -16.69 8.41 -25.12
C ALA A 26 -16.53 9.93 -25.20
N ALA A 27 -17.16 10.65 -24.28
CA ALA A 27 -17.09 12.10 -24.29
C ALA A 27 -15.61 12.41 -24.17
N SER A 28 -15.01 12.89 -25.25
CA SER A 28 -13.62 13.30 -25.28
C SER A 28 -13.46 14.26 -24.11
N LEU A 29 -12.71 13.85 -23.09
CA LEU A 29 -12.49 14.68 -21.92
C LEU A 29 -12.00 16.04 -22.45
N PRO A 30 -12.59 17.16 -22.00
CA PRO A 30 -12.17 18.46 -22.46
C PRO A 30 -10.67 18.60 -22.21
N LEU A 31 -9.92 18.93 -23.27
CA LEU A 31 -8.49 19.15 -23.14
C LEU A 31 -8.24 20.34 -22.21
N PRO A 32 -7.15 20.33 -21.43
CA PRO A 32 -6.76 21.48 -20.65
C PRO A 32 -6.61 22.73 -21.53
N THR A 33 -7.00 23.89 -21.00
CA THR A 33 -6.94 25.16 -21.76
C THR A 33 -5.52 25.50 -22.18
N PRO A 34 -5.32 26.20 -23.32
CA PRO A 34 -4.00 26.65 -23.75
C PRO A 34 -3.25 27.49 -22.70
N GLU A 35 -3.97 28.29 -21.90
CA GLU A 35 -3.38 29.07 -20.80
C GLU A 35 -2.72 28.17 -19.75
N ALA A 36 -3.45 27.15 -19.28
CA ALA A 36 -2.93 26.15 -18.34
C ALA A 36 -1.77 25.32 -18.91
N THR A 37 -1.87 24.87 -20.15
CA THR A 37 -0.78 24.06 -20.74
C THR A 37 0.45 24.89 -21.08
N SER A 38 0.28 26.16 -21.44
CA SER A 38 1.39 27.07 -21.77
C SER A 38 2.11 27.60 -20.52
N SER A 39 1.52 27.49 -19.32
CA SER A 39 2.21 27.86 -18.08
C SER A 39 3.32 26.87 -17.74
N ILE A 40 3.22 25.62 -18.19
CA ILE A 40 4.26 24.60 -18.02
C ILE A 40 5.39 24.92 -18.98
N THR A 41 6.51 25.43 -18.48
CA THR A 41 7.64 25.82 -19.33
C THR A 41 8.92 25.09 -19.00
N VAL A 42 9.74 24.82 -20.04
CA VAL A 42 11.08 24.24 -19.86
C VAL A 42 11.95 25.07 -18.92
N ARG A 43 11.80 26.40 -18.94
CA ARG A 43 12.53 27.31 -18.07
C ARG A 43 12.18 27.06 -16.60
N ASP A 44 10.90 26.90 -16.30
CA ASP A 44 10.40 26.79 -14.94
C ASP A 44 10.72 25.39 -14.37
N LEU A 45 10.47 24.33 -15.16
CA LEU A 45 10.97 22.96 -14.87
C LEU A 45 12.46 22.94 -14.53
N LYS A 46 13.31 23.56 -15.37
CA LYS A 46 14.76 23.63 -15.13
C LYS A 46 15.11 24.40 -13.87
N ARG A 47 14.42 25.50 -13.57
CA ARG A 47 14.64 26.31 -12.36
C ARG A 47 14.35 25.49 -11.10
N HIS A 48 13.18 24.85 -11.04
CA HIS A 48 12.80 24.00 -9.91
C HIS A 48 13.77 22.84 -9.74
N LEU A 49 14.12 22.17 -10.84
CA LEU A 49 14.99 20.99 -10.80
C LEU A 49 16.42 21.36 -10.37
N SER A 50 16.92 22.49 -10.88
CA SER A 50 18.28 22.96 -10.54
C SER A 50 18.41 23.30 -9.05
N PHE A 51 17.34 23.81 -8.43
CA PHE A 51 17.31 24.02 -6.98
C PHE A 51 17.21 22.71 -6.22
N LEU A 52 16.24 21.84 -6.57
CA LEU A 52 16.04 20.59 -5.84
C LEU A 52 17.27 19.68 -5.92
N ALA A 53 17.89 19.57 -7.10
CA ALA A 53 19.07 18.75 -7.37
C ALA A 53 20.42 19.45 -7.11
N SER A 54 20.41 20.58 -6.39
CA SER A 54 21.62 21.36 -6.12
C SER A 54 22.57 20.66 -5.15
N GLU A 55 23.84 21.08 -5.12
CA GLU A 55 24.81 20.54 -4.15
C GLU A 55 24.42 20.87 -2.72
N GLU A 56 23.87 22.07 -2.51
CA GLU A 56 23.45 22.58 -1.21
C GLU A 56 22.34 21.73 -0.57
N LEU A 57 21.50 21.08 -1.39
CA LEU A 57 20.49 20.15 -0.88
C LEU A 57 21.02 18.73 -0.69
N GLY A 58 22.23 18.39 -1.15
CA GLY A 58 22.97 17.20 -0.72
C GLY A 58 22.21 15.87 -0.88
N GLY A 59 21.29 15.80 -1.84
CA GLY A 59 20.45 14.61 -2.09
C GLY A 59 19.19 14.48 -1.25
N ARG A 60 18.82 15.49 -0.44
CA ARG A 60 17.50 15.56 0.23
C ARG A 60 17.12 14.28 1.02
N TYR A 61 18.11 13.60 1.60
CA TYR A 61 17.89 12.40 2.41
C TYR A 61 16.78 12.61 3.43
N THR A 62 15.84 11.67 3.54
CA THR A 62 14.60 11.83 4.32
C THR A 62 14.79 12.47 5.71
N PHE A 63 15.85 12.09 6.42
CA PHE A 63 16.14 12.61 7.76
C PHE A 63 17.11 13.81 7.81
N SER A 64 17.51 14.34 6.66
CA SER A 64 18.44 15.47 6.58
C SER A 64 17.72 16.81 6.78
N PRO A 65 18.45 17.84 7.24
CA PRO A 65 17.94 19.21 7.22
C PRO A 65 17.56 19.70 5.82
N SER A 66 18.26 19.23 4.76
CA SER A 66 17.97 19.64 3.38
C SER A 66 16.64 19.10 2.87
N ASN A 67 16.18 17.95 3.37
CA ASN A 67 14.83 17.46 3.09
C ASN A 67 13.77 18.43 3.64
N LEU A 68 13.93 18.93 4.87
CA LEU A 68 13.01 19.92 5.44
C LEU A 68 13.03 21.26 4.68
N ILE A 69 14.17 21.64 4.09
CA ILE A 69 14.27 22.80 3.21
C ILE A 69 13.49 22.56 1.91
N ALA A 70 13.67 21.40 1.28
CA ALA A 70 12.91 21.02 0.08
C ALA A 70 11.40 20.98 0.35
N ALA A 71 10.99 20.45 1.51
CA ALA A 71 9.59 20.42 1.91
C ALA A 71 9.00 21.84 2.02
N ARG A 72 9.72 22.77 2.68
CA ARG A 72 9.31 24.18 2.79
C ARG A 72 9.26 24.87 1.44
N TYR A 73 10.20 24.56 0.54
CA TYR A 73 10.19 25.09 -0.81
C TYR A 73 8.92 24.66 -1.56
N LEU A 74 8.61 23.37 -1.58
CA LEU A 74 7.43 22.83 -2.25
C LEU A 74 6.13 23.41 -1.67
N ALA A 75 6.02 23.49 -0.34
CA ALA A 75 4.88 24.11 0.33
C ALA A 75 4.72 25.58 -0.08
N SER A 76 5.82 26.34 -0.12
CA SER A 76 5.79 27.76 -0.51
C SER A 76 5.38 27.95 -1.97
N GLN A 77 5.78 27.04 -2.87
CA GLN A 77 5.33 27.08 -4.26
C GLN A 77 3.83 26.80 -4.37
N LEU A 78 3.33 25.74 -3.72
CA LEU A 78 1.89 25.44 -3.68
C LEU A 78 1.07 26.59 -3.10
N GLU A 79 1.51 27.18 -1.99
CA GLU A 79 0.85 28.34 -1.39
C GLU A 79 0.83 29.53 -2.35
N SER A 80 1.94 29.81 -3.05
CA SER A 80 2.00 30.89 -4.04
C SER A 80 1.06 30.67 -5.24
N TYR A 81 0.71 29.41 -5.53
CA TYR A 81 -0.26 29.03 -6.55
C TYR A 81 -1.71 29.06 -6.02
N GLY A 82 -1.92 29.39 -4.74
CA GLY A 82 -3.25 29.50 -4.14
C GLY A 82 -3.85 28.19 -3.62
N TYR A 83 -3.03 27.15 -3.47
CA TYR A 83 -3.42 25.93 -2.75
C TYR A 83 -3.55 26.24 -1.26
N ARG A 84 -4.38 25.45 -0.56
CA ARG A 84 -4.45 25.45 0.92
C ARG A 84 -3.77 24.20 1.45
N GLY A 85 -3.15 24.29 2.62
CA GLY A 85 -2.55 23.14 3.27
C GLY A 85 -3.57 22.03 3.54
N ALA A 86 -3.20 20.78 3.27
CA ALA A 86 -4.05 19.60 3.42
C ALA A 86 -3.83 18.84 4.73
N GLY A 87 -2.88 19.27 5.57
CA GLY A 87 -2.63 18.68 6.89
C GLY A 87 -3.77 18.97 7.87
N ARG A 88 -3.83 18.20 8.96
CA ARG A 88 -4.91 18.28 9.99
C ARG A 88 -5.08 19.67 10.61
N ASP A 89 -4.00 20.45 10.66
CA ASP A 89 -3.96 21.83 11.18
C ASP A 89 -4.04 22.89 10.06
N ALA A 90 -4.52 22.49 8.88
CA ALA A 90 -4.50 23.28 7.64
C ALA A 90 -3.08 23.71 7.19
N SER A 91 -2.02 23.09 7.74
CA SER A 91 -0.66 23.25 7.23
C SER A 91 -0.46 22.44 5.96
N PHE A 92 0.62 22.74 5.22
CA PHE A 92 1.05 21.92 4.09
C PHE A 92 1.78 20.65 4.50
N PHE A 93 1.98 20.38 5.80
CA PHE A 93 2.86 19.31 6.26
C PHE A 93 2.05 18.21 6.93
N GLN A 94 2.19 16.99 6.42
CA GLN A 94 1.74 15.77 7.09
C GLN A 94 2.96 15.09 7.71
N ARG A 95 3.08 15.14 9.04
CA ARG A 95 4.22 14.52 9.74
C ARG A 95 4.15 13.00 9.63
N VAL A 96 5.26 12.38 9.24
CA VAL A 96 5.39 10.92 9.11
C VAL A 96 6.19 10.40 10.32
N PRO A 97 5.55 9.75 11.30
CA PRO A 97 6.16 9.40 12.59
C PRO A 97 7.00 8.13 12.51
N LEU A 98 8.16 8.18 11.86
CA LEU A 98 9.06 7.03 11.76
C LEU A 98 9.80 6.74 13.07
N SER A 99 10.10 5.45 13.28
CA SER A 99 10.88 4.99 14.42
C SER A 99 11.87 3.91 14.03
N TYR A 100 13.04 3.98 14.65
CA TYR A 100 14.03 2.91 14.64
C TYR A 100 13.68 1.83 15.66
N ARG A 101 13.95 0.57 15.31
CA ARG A 101 13.61 -0.62 16.09
C ARG A 101 14.79 -1.55 16.14
N ASN A 102 15.08 -2.04 17.34
CA ASN A 102 16.05 -3.12 17.54
C ASN A 102 15.33 -4.28 18.22
N VAL A 103 15.20 -5.39 17.50
CA VAL A 103 14.58 -6.60 18.05
C VAL A 103 15.55 -7.25 19.04
N ASP A 104 15.05 -7.57 20.23
CA ASP A 104 15.78 -8.40 21.18
C ASP A 104 15.66 -9.86 20.73
N LEU A 105 16.72 -10.34 20.09
CA LEU A 105 16.78 -11.69 19.51
C LEU A 105 16.63 -12.78 20.57
N ALA A 106 17.14 -12.55 21.79
CA ALA A 106 17.11 -13.55 22.86
C ALA A 106 15.74 -13.58 23.57
N ALA A 107 15.04 -12.45 23.62
CA ALA A 107 13.72 -12.34 24.23
C ALA A 107 12.56 -12.54 23.25
N SER A 108 12.85 -12.80 21.97
CA SER A 108 11.87 -13.02 20.90
C SER A 108 11.92 -14.46 20.38
N HIS A 109 10.78 -15.16 20.43
CA HIS A 109 10.68 -16.55 19.99
C HIS A 109 9.27 -16.91 19.53
N VAL A 110 9.17 -18.02 18.80
CA VAL A 110 7.92 -18.75 18.59
C VAL A 110 8.02 -20.08 19.33
N MET A 111 7.06 -20.35 20.20
CA MET A 111 6.90 -21.65 20.86
C MET A 111 5.76 -22.40 20.19
N LEU A 112 6.06 -23.48 19.47
CA LEU A 112 5.05 -24.38 18.91
C LEU A 112 4.81 -25.53 19.89
N ASN A 113 3.56 -25.86 20.14
CA ASN A 113 3.15 -27.00 20.96
C ASN A 113 2.24 -27.93 20.15
N ASP A 114 2.75 -29.12 19.88
CA ASP A 114 2.11 -30.20 19.12
C ASP A 114 1.81 -31.34 20.11
N GLY A 115 0.55 -31.47 20.52
CA GLY A 115 0.10 -32.55 21.40
C GLY A 115 0.85 -32.69 22.74
N GLY A 116 1.49 -31.62 23.23
CA GLY A 116 2.31 -31.61 24.46
C GLY A 116 3.82 -31.55 24.22
N THR A 117 4.30 -31.73 22.98
CA THR A 117 5.71 -31.53 22.63
C THR A 117 5.95 -30.07 22.29
N LYS A 118 6.71 -29.38 23.15
CA LYS A 118 7.11 -27.99 22.93
C LYS A 118 8.39 -27.89 22.10
N ARG A 119 8.38 -27.03 21.08
CA ARG A 119 9.52 -26.71 20.22
C ARG A 119 9.66 -25.20 20.13
N GLU A 120 10.83 -24.69 20.53
CA GLU A 120 11.15 -23.27 20.46
C GLU A 120 11.88 -22.95 19.15
N PHE A 121 11.50 -21.83 18.54
CA PHE A 121 12.07 -21.30 17.32
C PHE A 121 12.63 -19.91 17.62
N ALA A 122 13.92 -19.71 17.36
CA ALA A 122 14.60 -18.44 17.60
C ALA A 122 14.31 -17.43 16.48
N TYR A 123 14.18 -16.16 16.87
CA TYR A 123 14.08 -15.05 15.94
C TYR A 123 15.34 -14.95 15.06
N ALA A 124 15.20 -14.44 13.84
CA ALA A 124 16.21 -14.38 12.79
C ALA A 124 16.68 -15.73 12.26
N ASP A 125 16.49 -16.85 12.95
CA ASP A 125 16.83 -18.17 12.42
C ASP A 125 15.64 -18.87 11.79
N ALA A 126 14.55 -18.95 12.54
CA ALA A 126 13.36 -19.70 12.18
C ALA A 126 12.18 -18.83 11.77
N PHE A 127 12.23 -17.52 12.05
CA PHE A 127 11.25 -16.53 11.62
C PHE A 127 11.83 -15.12 11.75
N VAL A 128 11.22 -14.18 11.03
CA VAL A 128 11.49 -12.74 11.16
C VAL A 128 10.17 -11.99 11.27
N ALA A 129 10.20 -10.74 11.70
CA ALA A 129 9.01 -9.88 11.73
C ALA A 129 9.40 -8.42 11.57
N GLU A 130 8.51 -7.64 10.98
CA GLU A 130 8.53 -6.20 11.19
C GLU A 130 7.81 -5.93 12.51
N VAL A 131 8.55 -5.45 13.52
CA VAL A 131 8.06 -5.42 14.91
C VAL A 131 7.82 -3.97 15.35
N PRO A 132 6.60 -3.43 15.23
CA PRO A 132 6.38 -2.02 15.53
C PRO A 132 6.35 -1.71 17.03
N THR A 133 6.08 -2.71 17.86
CA THR A 133 6.10 -2.63 19.32
C THR A 133 6.26 -4.01 19.94
N ASN A 134 6.40 -4.10 21.26
CA ASN A 134 6.38 -5.38 21.97
C ASN A 134 5.04 -6.07 21.73
N MET A 135 5.08 -7.33 21.29
CA MET A 135 3.88 -8.12 21.01
C MET A 135 4.00 -9.50 21.63
N SER A 136 2.86 -10.03 22.10
CA SER A 136 2.76 -11.40 22.58
C SER A 136 1.36 -11.91 22.31
N VAL A 137 1.27 -13.07 21.67
CA VAL A 137 0.00 -13.74 21.40
C VAL A 137 0.18 -15.24 21.55
N SER A 138 -0.85 -15.92 22.05
CA SER A 138 -0.91 -17.38 22.04
C SER A 138 -2.30 -17.86 21.63
N GLY A 139 -2.36 -18.92 20.83
CA GLY A 139 -3.61 -19.50 20.36
C GLY A 139 -3.40 -20.73 19.47
N ASP A 140 -4.51 -21.37 19.11
CA ASP A 140 -4.52 -22.46 18.13
C ASP A 140 -4.08 -21.97 16.76
N LEU A 141 -3.51 -22.86 15.96
CA LEU A 141 -3.15 -22.59 14.58
C LEU A 141 -4.25 -23.05 13.62
N ILE A 142 -4.48 -22.25 12.57
CA ILE A 142 -5.32 -22.62 11.43
C ILE A 142 -4.65 -22.19 10.14
N PHE A 143 -4.50 -23.10 9.18
CA PHE A 143 -4.04 -22.78 7.84
C PHE A 143 -5.22 -22.31 6.98
N VAL A 144 -5.06 -21.20 6.27
CA VAL A 144 -6.14 -20.57 5.48
C VAL A 144 -5.69 -20.30 4.05
N GLY A 145 -4.95 -21.23 3.43
CA GLY A 145 -4.53 -21.09 2.04
C GLY A 145 -3.73 -19.81 1.81
N TYR A 146 -4.19 -18.93 0.91
CA TYR A 146 -3.59 -17.61 0.66
C TYR A 146 -4.13 -16.50 1.57
N GLY A 147 -5.09 -16.82 2.44
CA GLY A 147 -5.71 -15.86 3.35
C GLY A 147 -6.62 -14.86 2.65
N VAL A 148 -7.21 -15.22 1.51
CA VAL A 148 -8.10 -14.34 0.74
C VAL A 148 -9.56 -14.48 1.18
N SER A 149 -10.23 -13.35 1.38
CA SER A 149 -11.67 -13.27 1.54
C SER A 149 -12.23 -12.21 0.59
N SER A 150 -12.79 -12.65 -0.54
CA SER A 150 -13.39 -11.79 -1.56
C SER A 150 -14.82 -12.24 -1.89
N PRO A 151 -15.80 -11.88 -1.05
CA PRO A 151 -17.21 -12.13 -1.34
C PRO A 151 -17.65 -11.55 -2.70
N ARG A 152 -17.06 -10.43 -3.13
CA ARG A 152 -17.30 -9.80 -4.44
C ARG A 152 -16.98 -10.73 -5.61
N ASN A 153 -15.93 -11.54 -5.48
CA ASN A 153 -15.53 -12.51 -6.48
C ASN A 153 -16.08 -13.92 -6.19
N SER A 154 -16.98 -14.06 -5.22
CA SER A 154 -17.49 -15.37 -4.76
C SER A 154 -16.37 -16.34 -4.35
N TYR A 155 -15.30 -15.82 -3.75
CA TYR A 155 -14.14 -16.59 -3.32
C TYR A 155 -13.80 -16.24 -1.88
N ASP A 156 -13.84 -17.20 -0.97
CA ASP A 156 -13.58 -16.97 0.45
C ASP A 156 -12.91 -18.19 1.08
N GLU A 157 -11.61 -18.06 1.40
CA GLU A 157 -10.85 -19.12 2.07
C GLU A 157 -11.18 -19.22 3.56
N TYR A 158 -11.94 -18.26 4.12
CA TYR A 158 -12.40 -18.30 5.51
C TYR A 158 -13.79 -18.95 5.66
N ALA A 159 -14.48 -19.22 4.55
CA ALA A 159 -15.85 -19.71 4.55
C ALA A 159 -16.00 -21.01 5.36
N GLY A 160 -16.84 -20.98 6.39
CA GLY A 160 -17.11 -22.14 7.25
C GLY A 160 -16.04 -22.43 8.31
N LEU A 161 -15.00 -21.60 8.42
CA LEU A 161 -13.95 -21.75 9.43
C LEU A 161 -14.21 -20.91 10.67
N ASN A 162 -13.80 -21.41 11.83
CA ASN A 162 -13.76 -20.63 13.07
C ASN A 162 -12.35 -20.08 13.33
N VAL A 163 -12.06 -18.90 12.79
CA VAL A 163 -10.73 -18.26 12.92
C VAL A 163 -10.63 -17.37 14.17
N LYS A 164 -11.76 -17.06 14.81
CA LYS A 164 -11.81 -16.11 15.92
C LYS A 164 -10.93 -16.58 17.09
N GLY A 165 -9.96 -15.74 17.48
CA GLY A 165 -9.04 -16.08 18.57
C GLY A 165 -7.92 -17.06 18.20
N LYS A 166 -7.76 -17.38 16.91
CA LYS A 166 -6.69 -18.26 16.41
C LYS A 166 -5.57 -17.45 15.74
N ILE A 167 -4.40 -18.08 15.64
CA ILE A 167 -3.28 -17.61 14.84
C ILE A 167 -3.42 -18.23 13.45
N VAL A 168 -3.55 -17.39 12.44
CA VAL A 168 -3.73 -17.80 11.04
C VAL A 168 -2.37 -18.07 10.40
N VAL A 169 -2.25 -19.16 9.66
CA VAL A 169 -1.10 -19.46 8.80
C VAL A 169 -1.55 -19.30 7.35
N VAL A 170 -0.82 -18.48 6.58
CA VAL A 170 -1.14 -18.22 5.16
C VAL A 170 0.10 -18.36 4.29
N SER A 171 -0.11 -18.84 3.08
CA SER A 171 0.89 -18.88 2.03
C SER A 171 0.93 -17.56 1.27
N SER A 172 2.13 -17.14 0.93
CA SER A 172 2.38 -15.94 0.13
C SER A 172 2.29 -16.25 -1.36
N GLY A 173 2.49 -15.23 -2.20
CA GLY A 173 2.60 -15.43 -3.64
C GLY A 173 1.31 -15.97 -4.25
N LEU A 174 0.26 -15.13 -4.27
CA LEU A 174 -1.05 -15.46 -4.85
C LEU A 174 -0.92 -16.27 -6.15
N SER A 175 -1.74 -17.32 -6.28
CA SER A 175 -1.83 -18.08 -7.54
C SER A 175 -2.25 -17.20 -8.71
N ASP A 176 -1.92 -17.60 -9.94
CA ASP A 176 -2.32 -16.86 -11.15
C ASP A 176 -3.83 -16.63 -11.25
N SER A 177 -4.63 -17.59 -10.77
CA SER A 177 -6.08 -17.46 -10.73
C SER A 177 -6.54 -16.36 -9.76
N LEU A 178 -5.91 -16.25 -8.59
CA LEU A 178 -6.23 -15.21 -7.60
C LEU A 178 -5.76 -13.84 -8.05
N ARG A 179 -4.60 -13.74 -8.70
CA ARG A 179 -4.10 -12.47 -9.28
C ARG A 179 -5.08 -11.89 -10.30
N LYS A 180 -5.80 -12.73 -11.04
CA LYS A 180 -6.82 -12.29 -12.01
C LYS A 180 -8.09 -11.71 -11.37
N LEU A 181 -8.35 -11.98 -10.08
CA LEU A 181 -9.53 -11.48 -9.37
C LEU A 181 -9.43 -9.98 -9.03
N LYS A 182 -8.23 -9.38 -9.15
CA LYS A 182 -7.97 -7.98 -8.77
C LYS A 182 -8.53 -7.70 -7.38
N LEU A 183 -7.98 -8.42 -6.42
CA LEU A 183 -8.36 -8.32 -5.01
C LEU A 183 -8.05 -6.92 -4.50
N ASN A 184 -8.94 -6.38 -3.69
CA ASN A 184 -8.68 -5.19 -2.91
C ASN A 184 -7.77 -5.54 -1.73
N ASP A 185 -7.19 -4.53 -1.07
CA ASP A 185 -6.28 -4.75 0.06
C ASP A 185 -7.01 -5.33 1.28
N ASP A 186 -8.29 -4.98 1.48
CA ASP A 186 -9.14 -5.52 2.54
C ASP A 186 -9.54 -6.99 2.32
N GLU A 187 -9.39 -7.50 1.10
CA GLU A 187 -9.71 -8.88 0.73
C GLU A 187 -8.54 -9.85 0.92
N GLN A 188 -7.36 -9.37 1.37
CA GLN A 188 -6.11 -10.14 1.37
C GLN A 188 -5.51 -10.34 2.78
N ALA A 189 -4.90 -11.51 2.96
CA ALA A 189 -4.04 -11.93 4.08
C ALA A 189 -4.35 -11.28 5.44
N GLU A 190 -3.62 -10.22 5.80
CA GLU A 190 -3.73 -9.55 7.10
C GLU A 190 -5.12 -8.94 7.33
N ALA A 191 -5.62 -8.14 6.40
CA ALA A 191 -6.90 -7.45 6.56
C ALA A 191 -8.06 -8.44 6.65
N ALA A 192 -8.04 -9.48 5.80
CA ALA A 192 -9.01 -10.56 5.85
C ALA A 192 -8.94 -11.33 7.17
N ALA A 193 -7.73 -11.64 7.67
CA ALA A 193 -7.55 -12.32 8.96
C ALA A 193 -8.09 -11.49 10.13
N ILE A 194 -7.83 -10.18 10.14
CA ILE A 194 -8.35 -9.24 11.15
C ILE A 194 -9.89 -9.21 11.12
N ALA A 195 -10.48 -9.10 9.93
CA ALA A 195 -11.93 -9.08 9.75
C ALA A 195 -12.61 -10.35 10.28
N HIS A 196 -11.94 -11.50 10.18
CA HIS A 196 -12.42 -12.79 10.69
C HIS A 196 -12.04 -13.05 12.17
N GLY A 197 -11.38 -12.10 12.82
CA GLY A 197 -11.09 -12.14 14.25
C GLY A 197 -9.86 -12.96 14.63
N ALA A 198 -8.92 -13.18 13.70
CA ALA A 198 -7.61 -13.72 14.03
C ALA A 198 -6.89 -12.83 15.06
N ILE A 199 -5.99 -13.44 15.83
CA ILE A 199 -5.19 -12.75 16.85
C ILE A 199 -3.69 -12.74 16.51
N GLY A 200 -3.27 -13.44 15.47
CA GLY A 200 -1.93 -13.36 14.91
C GLY A 200 -1.88 -13.97 13.50
N LEU A 201 -0.83 -13.68 12.76
CA LEU A 201 -0.61 -14.18 11.41
C LEU A 201 0.82 -14.71 11.24
N ILE A 202 0.94 -15.90 10.67
CA ILE A 202 2.20 -16.51 10.23
C ILE A 202 2.17 -16.59 8.71
N LYS A 203 2.99 -15.76 8.07
CA LYS A 203 3.20 -15.75 6.62
C LYS A 203 4.23 -16.82 6.26
N VAL A 204 3.85 -17.78 5.43
CA VAL A 204 4.75 -18.72 4.76
C VAL A 204 5.18 -18.08 3.45
N PRO A 205 6.48 -17.74 3.28
CA PRO A 205 6.95 -17.15 2.03
C PRO A 205 6.81 -18.11 0.86
N ASP A 206 6.67 -17.54 -0.34
CA ASP A 206 6.70 -18.33 -1.56
C ASP A 206 8.14 -18.80 -1.89
N ALA A 207 8.28 -19.61 -2.94
CA ALA A 207 9.59 -20.17 -3.28
C ALA A 207 10.62 -19.09 -3.64
N GLN A 208 10.20 -17.98 -4.25
CA GLN A 208 11.10 -16.91 -4.66
C GLN A 208 11.59 -16.11 -3.45
N GLU A 209 10.69 -15.81 -2.51
CA GLU A 209 11.03 -15.19 -1.23
C GLU A 209 11.98 -16.08 -0.40
N LEU A 210 11.80 -17.41 -0.43
CA LEU A 210 12.69 -18.32 0.30
C LEU A 210 14.09 -18.42 -0.31
N LEU A 211 14.27 -18.16 -1.62
CA LEU A 211 15.61 -18.09 -2.23
C LEU A 211 16.46 -16.97 -1.63
N THR A 212 15.82 -15.90 -1.14
CA THR A 212 16.48 -14.76 -0.51
C THR A 212 16.40 -14.80 1.02
N TRP A 213 16.06 -15.95 1.62
CA TRP A 213 15.90 -16.08 3.07
C TRP A 213 17.13 -15.62 3.84
N GLN A 214 18.35 -15.88 3.35
CA GLN A 214 19.57 -15.41 4.03
C GLN A 214 19.67 -13.89 4.07
N GLN A 215 19.29 -13.19 3.00
CA GLN A 215 19.24 -11.73 2.98
C GLN A 215 18.16 -11.21 3.94
N ILE A 216 16.96 -11.80 3.91
CA ILE A 216 15.85 -11.46 4.81
C ILE A 216 16.28 -11.61 6.28
N LYS A 217 16.98 -12.70 6.62
CA LYS A 217 17.52 -12.92 7.96
C LYS A 217 18.48 -11.81 8.40
N VAL A 218 19.38 -11.37 7.50
CA VAL A 218 20.34 -10.32 7.81
C VAL A 218 19.63 -8.99 8.04
N GLU A 219 18.70 -8.65 7.15
CA GLU A 219 17.93 -7.41 7.18
C GLU A 219 17.07 -7.30 8.45
N PHE A 220 16.30 -8.34 8.78
CA PHE A 220 15.38 -8.29 9.91
C PHE A 220 15.97 -8.78 11.24
N GLY A 221 17.10 -9.49 11.19
CA GLY A 221 17.69 -10.21 12.33
C GLY A 221 18.96 -9.59 12.93
N GLY A 222 19.59 -8.63 12.27
CA GLY A 222 20.83 -8.02 12.76
C GLY A 222 20.94 -6.52 12.53
N GLN A 223 19.97 -5.91 11.85
CA GLN A 223 19.96 -4.49 11.56
C GLN A 223 18.86 -3.78 12.35
N GLN A 224 19.11 -2.50 12.58
CA GLN A 224 18.08 -1.59 13.07
C GLN A 224 17.01 -1.46 11.98
N GLN A 225 15.77 -1.82 12.29
CA GLN A 225 14.66 -1.67 11.37
C GLN A 225 14.11 -0.24 11.47
N LEU A 226 13.72 0.34 10.35
CA LEU A 226 12.92 1.55 10.30
C LEU A 226 11.46 1.15 10.07
N GLY A 227 10.51 1.95 10.54
CA GLY A 227 9.10 1.73 10.18
C GLY A 227 8.12 2.70 10.83
N LEU A 228 6.89 2.67 10.33
CA LEU A 228 5.75 3.45 10.82
C LEU A 228 5.14 2.82 12.08
N PRO A 229 4.48 3.59 12.97
CA PRO A 229 3.86 3.06 14.19
C PRO A 229 2.95 1.86 13.91
N PRO A 230 2.62 1.02 14.90
CA PRO A 230 1.77 -0.14 14.65
C PRO A 230 0.49 0.24 13.89
N ARG A 231 0.25 -0.42 12.75
CA ARG A 231 -0.97 -0.24 11.98
C ARG A 231 -2.16 -0.66 12.82
N ILE A 232 -3.14 0.23 12.96
CA ILE A 232 -4.37 -0.05 13.73
C ILE A 232 -5.49 -0.31 12.74
N THR A 233 -5.66 -1.57 12.35
CA THR A 233 -6.75 -1.99 11.47
C THR A 233 -7.96 -2.38 12.32
N SER A 234 -9.08 -1.69 12.14
CA SER A 234 -10.32 -1.92 12.93
C SER A 234 -10.09 -1.90 14.45
N GLY A 235 -9.20 -1.02 14.93
CA GLY A 235 -8.89 -0.88 16.36
C GLY A 235 -7.94 -1.93 16.93
N LYS A 236 -7.31 -2.78 16.09
CA LYS A 236 -6.40 -3.85 16.52
C LYS A 236 -5.08 -3.80 15.77
N VAL A 237 -4.02 -4.21 16.45
CA VAL A 237 -2.72 -4.56 15.87
C VAL A 237 -2.68 -6.08 15.79
N LEU A 238 -2.40 -6.63 14.62
CA LEU A 238 -2.23 -8.07 14.45
C LEU A 238 -0.73 -8.41 14.49
N PRO A 239 -0.24 -9.18 15.47
CA PRO A 239 1.11 -9.71 15.44
C PRO A 239 1.31 -10.57 14.19
N GLN A 240 2.24 -10.15 13.33
CA GLN A 240 2.57 -10.85 12.10
C GLN A 240 4.04 -11.27 12.12
N ILE A 241 4.31 -12.50 11.67
CA ILE A 241 5.67 -13.00 11.43
C ILE A 241 5.78 -13.64 10.05
N THR A 242 6.99 -13.64 9.51
CA THR A 242 7.36 -14.39 8.31
C THR A 242 8.15 -15.63 8.72
N ALA A 243 7.63 -16.81 8.41
CA ALA A 243 8.22 -18.09 8.80
C ALA A 243 9.44 -18.43 7.94
N GLY A 244 10.49 -18.90 8.59
CA GLY A 244 11.67 -19.49 7.95
C GLY A 244 11.55 -21.00 7.76
N PRO A 245 12.50 -21.63 7.04
CA PRO A 245 12.42 -23.04 6.65
C PRO A 245 12.15 -24.03 7.79
N ALA A 246 12.76 -23.80 8.96
CA ALA A 246 12.58 -24.67 10.13
C ALA A 246 11.15 -24.61 10.70
N LEU A 247 10.58 -23.41 10.81
CA LEU A 247 9.21 -23.22 11.29
C LEU A 247 8.19 -23.74 10.26
N ILE A 248 8.41 -23.46 8.97
CA ILE A 248 7.57 -23.98 7.87
C ILE A 248 7.53 -25.52 7.91
N LYS A 249 8.69 -26.16 8.07
CA LYS A 249 8.77 -27.62 8.18
C LYS A 249 8.00 -28.16 9.38
N ALA A 250 8.06 -27.49 10.52
CA ALA A 250 7.31 -27.90 11.69
C ALA A 250 5.79 -27.76 11.48
N ILE A 251 5.33 -26.63 10.94
CA ILE A 251 3.91 -26.40 10.62
C ILE A 251 3.40 -27.39 9.57
N ALA A 252 4.15 -27.61 8.49
CA ALA A 252 3.78 -28.57 7.44
C ALA A 252 3.62 -29.99 8.01
N LYS A 253 4.51 -30.39 8.92
CA LYS A 253 4.41 -31.69 9.61
C LYS A 253 3.11 -31.84 10.40
N GLU A 254 2.67 -30.79 11.10
CA GLU A 254 1.38 -30.79 11.83
C GLU A 254 0.18 -31.01 10.90
N MET A 255 0.30 -30.53 9.65
CA MET A 255 -0.72 -30.71 8.63
C MET A 255 -0.63 -32.06 7.91
N GLY A 256 0.39 -32.88 8.19
CA GLY A 256 0.70 -34.09 7.42
C GLY A 256 1.12 -33.76 5.98
N LYS A 257 1.83 -32.64 5.79
CA LYS A 257 2.25 -32.07 4.50
C LYS A 257 3.75 -31.89 4.41
N GLU A 258 4.23 -31.75 3.19
CA GLU A 258 5.60 -31.30 2.92
C GLU A 258 5.69 -29.76 2.89
N SER A 259 6.84 -29.20 3.25
CA SER A 259 7.05 -27.74 3.22
C SER A 259 6.77 -27.13 1.85
N SER A 260 7.07 -27.85 0.77
CA SER A 260 6.83 -27.39 -0.60
C SER A 260 5.36 -27.17 -0.92
N GLU A 261 4.45 -27.90 -0.27
CA GLU A 261 3.02 -27.73 -0.47
C GLU A 261 2.48 -26.47 0.22
N LEU A 262 3.14 -25.96 1.28
CA LEU A 262 2.78 -24.68 1.91
C LEU A 262 3.44 -23.50 1.21
N VAL A 263 4.65 -23.68 0.67
CA VAL A 263 5.39 -22.65 -0.06
C VAL A 263 4.76 -22.38 -1.44
N ASN A 264 4.22 -23.42 -2.07
CA ASN A 264 3.54 -23.32 -3.36
C ASN A 264 2.23 -24.12 -3.33
N PRO A 265 1.20 -23.64 -2.61
CA PRO A 265 -0.03 -24.42 -2.45
C PRO A 265 -0.73 -24.61 -3.79
N GLY A 266 -0.70 -23.62 -4.69
CA GLY A 266 -1.28 -23.75 -6.04
C GLY A 266 -2.76 -24.16 -6.02
N GLY A 267 -3.47 -23.83 -4.94
CA GLY A 267 -4.84 -24.27 -4.66
C GLY A 267 -5.01 -25.76 -4.27
N LYS A 268 -3.92 -26.51 -4.08
CA LYS A 268 -3.92 -27.94 -3.72
C LYS A 268 -4.16 -28.20 -2.24
N ILE A 269 -3.86 -27.23 -1.38
CA ILE A 269 -4.13 -27.27 0.05
C ILE A 269 -5.22 -26.25 0.35
N GLY A 270 -6.38 -26.74 0.76
CA GLY A 270 -7.45 -25.91 1.31
C GLY A 270 -7.25 -25.61 2.80
N PRO A 271 -8.10 -24.77 3.38
CA PRO A 271 -8.00 -24.43 4.79
C PRO A 271 -8.13 -25.65 5.72
N MET A 272 -7.43 -25.61 6.85
CA MET A 272 -7.32 -26.74 7.77
C MET A 272 -6.97 -26.25 9.18
N GLU A 273 -7.67 -26.77 10.20
CA GLU A 273 -7.25 -26.61 11.60
C GLU A 273 -6.05 -27.50 11.91
N LEU A 274 -5.09 -26.96 12.66
CA LEU A 274 -3.92 -27.72 13.12
C LEU A 274 -4.16 -28.18 14.56
N ALA A 275 -3.76 -29.40 14.89
CA ALA A 275 -3.75 -29.92 16.26
C ALA A 275 -2.58 -29.35 17.09
N ALA A 276 -2.26 -28.07 16.89
CA ALA A 276 -1.12 -27.39 17.49
C ALA A 276 -1.47 -25.95 17.89
N THR A 277 -0.81 -25.47 18.94
CA THR A 277 -0.88 -24.07 19.39
C THR A 277 0.46 -23.40 19.21
N ALA A 278 0.47 -22.09 18.97
CA ALA A 278 1.67 -21.28 19.00
C ALA A 278 1.60 -20.20 20.08
N GLU A 279 2.74 -19.86 20.67
CA GLU A 279 2.99 -18.58 21.34
C GLU A 279 4.01 -17.81 20.49
N ILE A 280 3.66 -16.61 20.07
CA ILE A 280 4.56 -15.68 19.37
C ILE A 280 4.89 -14.58 20.36
N LYS A 281 6.18 -14.40 20.65
CA LYS A 281 6.67 -13.36 21.53
C LYS A 281 7.73 -12.54 20.80
N LEU A 282 7.50 -11.23 20.73
CA LEU A 282 8.37 -10.27 20.06
C LEU A 282 8.70 -9.15 21.03
N ARG A 283 9.99 -8.92 21.24
CA ARG A 283 10.52 -7.86 22.09
C ARG A 283 11.37 -6.91 21.26
N VAL A 284 11.09 -5.61 21.39
CA VAL A 284 11.72 -4.57 20.58
C VAL A 284 12.00 -3.34 21.43
N ALA A 285 13.18 -2.75 21.23
CA ALA A 285 13.50 -1.42 21.69
C ALA A 285 13.19 -0.43 20.56
N VAL A 286 12.33 0.56 20.85
CA VAL A 286 11.89 1.57 19.88
C VAL A 286 12.52 2.92 20.22
N LYS A 287 12.99 3.63 19.19
CA LYS A 287 13.53 4.98 19.29
C LYS A 287 12.99 5.82 18.14
N ASP A 288 12.48 7.01 18.43
CA ASP A 288 12.02 7.94 17.40
C ASP A 288 13.13 8.22 16.36
N ALA A 289 12.74 8.22 15.09
CA ALA A 289 13.60 8.68 14.01
C ALA A 289 13.55 10.22 13.93
N PRO A 290 14.50 10.86 13.23
CA PRO A 290 14.42 12.28 12.92
C PRO A 290 13.12 12.62 12.16
N PRO A 291 12.71 13.89 12.15
CA PRO A 291 11.48 14.31 11.49
C PRO A 291 11.48 13.96 9.99
N ALA A 292 10.36 13.43 9.51
CA ALA A 292 10.00 13.27 8.12
C ALA A 292 8.58 13.82 7.92
N GLN A 293 8.29 14.41 6.77
CA GLN A 293 6.96 14.97 6.47
C GLN A 293 6.61 14.89 4.98
N ASN A 294 5.38 14.51 4.65
CA ASN A 294 4.85 14.76 3.32
C ASN A 294 4.50 16.25 3.19
N VAL A 295 4.47 16.76 1.95
CA VAL A 295 3.96 18.09 1.62
C VAL A 295 2.68 17.96 0.83
N ALA A 296 1.55 18.44 1.36
CA ALA A 296 0.25 18.26 0.73
C ALA A 296 -0.54 19.58 0.65
N GLY A 297 -1.11 19.85 -0.52
CA GLY A 297 -1.96 21.02 -0.76
C GLY A 297 -3.18 20.70 -1.60
N VAL A 298 -4.31 21.34 -1.29
CA VAL A 298 -5.58 21.20 -2.00
C VAL A 298 -5.94 22.48 -2.74
N LEU A 299 -6.29 22.33 -4.02
CA LEU A 299 -7.02 23.33 -4.79
C LEU A 299 -8.50 22.90 -4.85
N GLU A 300 -9.36 23.66 -4.18
CA GLU A 300 -10.79 23.35 -4.08
C GLU A 300 -11.48 23.39 -5.45
N GLY A 301 -12.26 22.35 -5.73
CA GLY A 301 -13.07 22.23 -6.94
C GLY A 301 -14.17 23.28 -7.04
N SER A 302 -14.55 23.63 -8.27
CA SER A 302 -15.58 24.63 -8.56
C SER A 302 -17.02 24.11 -8.43
N ASP A 303 -17.22 22.79 -8.45
CA ASP A 303 -18.55 22.19 -8.41
C ASP A 303 -18.95 21.81 -6.98
N SER A 304 -20.06 22.38 -6.49
CA SER A 304 -20.55 22.16 -5.12
C SER A 304 -20.80 20.69 -4.73
N LYS A 305 -20.98 19.79 -5.71
CA LYS A 305 -21.23 18.35 -5.47
C LYS A 305 -19.99 17.49 -5.65
N LEU A 306 -19.02 17.96 -6.45
CA LEU A 306 -17.84 17.17 -6.81
C LEU A 306 -16.56 17.66 -6.11
N LYS A 307 -16.59 18.82 -5.46
CA LYS A 307 -15.42 19.36 -4.76
C LYS A 307 -14.92 18.50 -3.59
N ASP A 308 -15.73 17.57 -3.10
CA ASP A 308 -15.33 16.60 -2.06
C ASP A 308 -14.77 15.30 -2.67
N GLU A 309 -14.73 15.18 -4.00
CA GLU A 309 -14.00 14.15 -4.72
C GLU A 309 -12.63 14.71 -5.14
N TYR A 310 -11.58 13.94 -4.91
CA TYR A 310 -10.20 14.37 -5.14
C TYR A 310 -9.58 13.62 -6.31
N VAL A 311 -8.88 14.34 -7.17
CA VAL A 311 -7.89 13.77 -8.09
C VAL A 311 -6.51 14.07 -7.51
N VAL A 312 -5.73 13.02 -7.26
CA VAL A 312 -4.43 13.12 -6.60
C VAL A 312 -3.33 13.09 -7.66
N PHE A 313 -2.41 14.06 -7.59
CA PHE A 313 -1.12 14.02 -8.28
C PHE A 313 -0.02 13.96 -7.22
N SER A 314 0.90 13.03 -7.39
CA SER A 314 1.94 12.80 -6.40
C SER A 314 3.29 12.46 -6.99
N ALA A 315 4.33 12.77 -6.24
CA ALA A 315 5.72 12.33 -6.44
C ALA A 315 6.38 12.19 -5.06
N HIS A 316 7.49 11.47 -4.94
CA HIS A 316 8.36 11.64 -3.76
C HIS A 316 9.37 12.76 -4.01
N TYR A 317 9.87 13.36 -2.93
CA TYR A 317 10.84 14.47 -3.00
C TYR A 317 12.13 14.22 -2.18
N ASP A 318 12.19 13.09 -1.47
CA ASP A 318 13.40 12.61 -0.81
C ASP A 318 14.24 11.70 -1.72
N HIS A 319 15.55 11.82 -1.61
CA HIS A 319 16.49 11.00 -2.35
C HIS A 319 17.63 10.48 -1.43
N LEU A 320 18.65 9.85 -2.00
CA LEU A 320 19.71 9.18 -1.25
C LEU A 320 20.63 10.12 -0.48
N LYS A 321 21.19 9.59 0.62
CA LYS A 321 22.21 10.29 1.43
C LYS A 321 23.52 10.40 0.65
N SER A 322 24.08 11.61 0.59
CA SER A 322 25.45 11.83 0.08
C SER A 322 26.47 10.92 0.78
N THR A 323 27.48 10.47 0.04
CA THR A 323 28.49 9.55 0.59
C THR A 323 29.42 10.26 1.57
N ASP A 324 30.07 9.49 2.44
CA ASP A 324 31.08 10.02 3.37
C ASP A 324 32.31 10.61 2.65
N LYS A 325 32.48 10.34 1.35
CA LYS A 325 33.52 10.91 0.49
C LYS A 325 33.10 12.22 -0.16
N GLY A 326 31.90 12.71 0.11
CA GLY A 326 31.36 13.97 -0.43
C GLY A 326 30.70 13.84 -1.81
N GLU A 327 30.47 12.62 -2.30
CA GLU A 327 29.70 12.43 -3.53
C GLU A 327 28.22 12.70 -3.25
N VAL A 328 27.63 13.64 -3.99
CA VAL A 328 26.23 14.02 -3.85
C VAL A 328 25.38 13.24 -4.83
N TYR A 329 24.49 12.39 -4.31
CA TYR A 329 23.39 11.84 -5.10
C TYR A 329 22.33 12.92 -5.23
N ARG A 330 22.28 13.59 -6.37
CA ARG A 330 21.46 14.80 -6.54
C ARG A 330 19.97 14.50 -6.68
N GLY A 331 19.63 13.30 -7.11
CA GLY A 331 18.28 12.88 -7.44
C GLY A 331 17.59 13.78 -8.45
N ALA A 332 18.22 14.01 -9.61
CA ALA A 332 17.67 14.87 -10.65
C ALA A 332 16.66 14.14 -11.55
N ASP A 333 16.89 12.85 -11.80
CA ASP A 333 15.95 12.00 -12.52
C ASP A 333 14.96 11.40 -11.52
N ASP A 334 15.45 10.43 -10.74
CA ASP A 334 14.85 9.93 -9.52
C ASP A 334 15.30 10.81 -8.34
N ASP A 335 14.51 11.71 -7.79
CA ASP A 335 13.06 11.91 -7.98
C ASP A 335 12.69 13.25 -8.60
N GLY A 336 13.69 14.13 -8.79
CA GLY A 336 13.49 15.54 -8.99
C GLY A 336 12.65 15.85 -10.23
N SER A 337 12.82 15.07 -11.30
CA SER A 337 12.07 15.24 -12.55
C SER A 337 10.56 15.04 -12.35
N GLY A 338 10.17 14.06 -11.54
CA GLY A 338 8.78 13.78 -11.19
C GLY A 338 8.21 14.86 -10.28
N THR A 339 8.96 15.24 -9.24
CA THR A 339 8.56 16.31 -8.32
C THR A 339 8.31 17.63 -9.05
N VAL A 340 9.21 18.08 -9.92
CA VAL A 340 9.00 19.35 -10.64
C VAL A 340 7.89 19.27 -11.67
N SER A 341 7.65 18.09 -12.26
CA SER A 341 6.54 17.88 -13.18
C SER A 341 5.20 18.02 -12.47
N VAL A 342 5.04 17.39 -11.30
CA VAL A 342 3.83 17.53 -10.47
C VAL A 342 3.64 18.97 -9.98
N LEU A 343 4.73 19.67 -9.65
CA LEU A 343 4.67 21.07 -9.23
C LEU A 343 4.20 22.01 -10.35
N GLU A 344 4.65 21.82 -11.59
CA GLU A 344 4.20 22.61 -12.74
C GLU A 344 2.76 22.26 -13.14
N ILE A 345 2.33 20.99 -12.98
CA ILE A 345 0.93 20.59 -13.11
C ILE A 345 0.07 21.34 -12.07
N ALA A 346 0.55 21.48 -10.83
CA ALA A 346 -0.14 22.25 -9.81
C ALA A 346 -0.31 23.73 -10.21
N GLN A 347 0.74 24.35 -10.74
CA GLN A 347 0.67 25.72 -11.27
C GLN A 347 -0.36 25.83 -12.41
N ALA A 348 -0.35 24.88 -13.35
CA ALA A 348 -1.28 24.86 -14.48
C ALA A 348 -2.75 24.82 -14.03
N PHE A 349 -3.07 24.04 -13.00
CA PHE A 349 -4.41 24.00 -12.41
C PHE A 349 -4.80 25.30 -11.70
N ALA A 350 -3.83 26.04 -11.15
CA ALA A 350 -4.07 27.31 -10.49
C ALA A 350 -4.36 28.47 -11.46
N VAL A 351 -3.75 28.46 -12.65
CA VAL A 351 -3.95 29.53 -13.65
C VAL A 351 -5.12 29.25 -14.60
N GLY A 352 -5.48 27.98 -14.82
CA GLY A 352 -6.59 27.60 -15.68
C GLY A 352 -7.97 27.74 -15.01
N PRO A 353 -9.06 27.44 -15.74
CA PRO A 353 -10.38 27.32 -15.14
C PRO A 353 -10.38 26.27 -14.02
N ARG A 354 -10.96 26.62 -12.86
CA ARG A 354 -11.00 25.69 -11.73
C ARG A 354 -11.68 24.37 -12.09
N PRO A 355 -11.03 23.22 -11.85
CA PRO A 355 -11.61 21.92 -12.12
C PRO A 355 -12.87 21.71 -11.26
N LYS A 356 -13.78 20.84 -11.70
CA LYS A 356 -15.01 20.54 -10.94
C LYS A 356 -14.70 19.83 -9.61
N ARG A 357 -13.78 18.87 -9.68
CA ARG A 357 -13.24 18.12 -8.54
C ARG A 357 -12.08 18.88 -7.92
N SER A 358 -11.84 18.63 -6.64
CA SER A 358 -10.65 19.16 -5.99
C SER A 358 -9.40 18.44 -6.47
N ILE A 359 -8.29 19.17 -6.53
CA ILE A 359 -6.98 18.61 -6.85
C ILE A 359 -6.17 18.55 -5.58
N LEU A 360 -5.73 17.34 -5.22
CA LEU A 360 -4.76 17.13 -4.15
C LEU A 360 -3.38 16.95 -4.78
N ILE A 361 -2.44 17.81 -4.41
CA ILE A 361 -1.02 17.64 -4.72
C ILE A 361 -0.35 17.13 -3.46
N ILE A 362 0.36 16.01 -3.54
CA ILE A 362 1.12 15.47 -2.42
C ILE A 362 2.53 15.05 -2.84
N PHE A 363 3.52 15.58 -2.15
CA PHE A 363 4.91 15.17 -2.27
C PHE A 363 5.26 14.28 -1.07
N HIS A 364 5.55 13.01 -1.33
CA HIS A 364 5.85 12.03 -0.30
C HIS A 364 7.33 12.08 0.13
N THR A 365 7.58 11.78 1.40
CA THR A 365 8.92 11.54 1.95
C THR A 365 9.11 10.05 2.26
N GLY A 366 10.35 9.60 2.44
CA GLY A 366 10.65 8.24 2.87
C GLY A 366 10.37 7.18 1.81
N GLU A 367 10.27 7.56 0.54
CA GLU A 367 10.08 6.60 -0.57
C GLU A 367 11.28 5.67 -0.67
N GLU A 368 12.47 6.26 -0.69
CA GLU A 368 13.78 5.59 -0.79
C GLU A 368 14.09 4.69 0.41
N LEU A 369 13.34 4.86 1.50
CA LEU A 369 13.46 4.09 2.73
C LEU A 369 12.41 2.98 2.84
N GLY A 370 11.45 2.90 1.92
CA GLY A 370 10.40 1.89 1.91
C GLY A 370 8.98 2.45 1.80
N LEU A 371 8.75 3.47 0.95
CA LEU A 371 7.42 4.03 0.66
C LEU A 371 6.68 4.64 1.87
N TYR A 372 7.40 5.01 2.94
CA TYR A 372 6.78 5.31 4.23
C TYR A 372 5.85 6.52 4.22
N GLY A 373 6.16 7.57 3.44
CA GLY A 373 5.30 8.74 3.35
C GLY A 373 3.97 8.43 2.69
N SER A 374 4.00 7.67 1.58
CA SER A 374 2.78 7.24 0.90
C SER A 374 1.99 6.23 1.73
N GLU A 375 2.65 5.26 2.36
CA GLU A 375 1.99 4.29 3.24
C GLU A 375 1.31 5.00 4.41
N PHE A 376 1.99 5.96 5.04
CA PHE A 376 1.37 6.75 6.12
C PHE A 376 0.14 7.53 5.62
N ASN A 377 0.20 8.09 4.41
CA ASN A 377 -0.90 8.83 3.82
C ASN A 377 -2.12 7.95 3.51
N THR A 378 -1.93 6.70 3.08
CA THR A 378 -3.04 5.82 2.69
C THR A 378 -3.64 5.05 3.85
N ASP A 379 -2.80 4.69 4.83
CA ASP A 379 -3.17 3.69 5.84
C ASP A 379 -3.51 4.29 7.21
N TYR A 380 -3.10 5.55 7.46
CA TYR A 380 -3.24 6.18 8.78
C TYR A 380 -4.06 7.47 8.78
N GLU A 381 -4.19 8.18 7.65
CA GLU A 381 -4.86 9.50 7.59
C GLU A 381 -5.86 9.69 6.46
#